data_AF-A0A2N3AU64-F1
#
_entry.id   AF-A0A2N3AU64-F1
#
_cell.length_a   1.000
_cell.length_b   1.000
_cell.length_c   1.000
_cell.angle_alpha   90.00
_cell.angle_beta   90.00
_cell.angle_gamma   90.00
#
_symmetry.space_group_name_H-M   'P 1'
#
loop_
_entity.id
_entity.type
_entity.pdbx_description
1 polymer ?
#
loop_
_entity_poly.entity_id
_entity_poly.type
_entity_poly.pdbx_seq_one_letter_code
_entity_poly.pdbx_strand_id
1 'polypeptide(L)' 'MQMPEPDAGVIAKRDLIVRRLREVLPEDAVISAEREVRAYECDALTAYRCPPLAVILPRSTAEVAAALRVLHQEG' A
#
# COMPACT_ATOMS: atom_id res chain seq x y z
N MET A 1 13.90 -18.13 -0.43
CA MET A 1 13.55 -17.11 0.58
C MET A 1 12.14 -17.45 1.04
N GLN A 2 11.90 -17.64 2.33
CA GLN A 2 10.54 -17.82 2.85
C GLN A 2 10.04 -16.43 3.27
N MET A 3 9.01 -15.93 2.59
CA MET A 3 8.35 -14.70 3.02
C MET A 3 7.59 -14.97 4.33
N PRO A 4 7.50 -14.00 5.24
CA PRO A 4 6.63 -14.14 6.41
C PRO A 4 5.18 -14.32 5.97
N GLU A 5 4.41 -15.05 6.77
CA GLU A 5 2.97 -15.19 6.57
C GLU A 5 2.30 -13.80 6.64
N PRO A 6 1.50 -13.41 5.64
CA PRO A 6 0.79 -12.14 5.66
C PRO A 6 -0.22 -12.06 6.82
N ASP A 7 -0.31 -10.89 7.45
CA ASP A 7 -1.34 -10.64 8.47
C ASP A 7 -2.73 -10.49 7.81
N ALA A 8 -3.58 -11.48 8.01
CA ALA A 8 -4.95 -11.49 7.47
C ALA A 8 -5.81 -10.34 8.01
N GLY A 9 -5.54 -9.85 9.23
CA GLY A 9 -6.21 -8.71 9.83
C GLY A 9 -5.87 -7.40 9.12
N VAL A 10 -4.61 -7.21 8.71
CA VAL A 10 -4.19 -6.06 7.89
C VAL A 10 -4.82 -6.14 6.50
N ILE A 11 -4.82 -7.32 5.88
CA ILE A 11 -5.45 -7.53 4.56
C ILE A 11 -6.95 -7.21 4.61
N ALA A 12 -7.66 -7.66 5.64
CA ALA A 12 -9.09 -7.37 5.82
C ALA A 12 -9.39 -5.87 5.99
N LYS A 13 -8.43 -5.09 6.50
CA LYS A 13 -8.55 -3.63 6.69
C LYS A 13 -8.17 -2.82 5.44
N ARG A 14 -7.88 -3.45 4.30
CA ARG A 14 -7.42 -2.79 3.08
C ARG A 14 -8.19 -1.51 2.74
N ASP A 15 -9.51 -1.56 2.70
CA ASP A 15 -10.33 -0.42 2.28
C ASP A 15 -10.31 0.73 3.30
N LEU A 16 -10.20 0.40 4.59
CA LEU A 16 -9.99 1.38 5.66
C LEU A 16 -8.63 2.08 5.50
N ILE A 17 -7.57 1.30 5.28
CA ILE A 17 -6.21 1.82 5.08
C ILE A 17 -6.18 2.77 3.88
N VAL A 18 -6.74 2.36 2.73
CA VAL A 18 -6.81 3.20 1.52
C VAL A 18 -7.57 4.50 1.79
N ARG A 19 -8.71 4.43 2.50
CA ARG A 19 -9.46 5.64 2.86
C ARG A 19 -8.63 6.58 3.73
N ARG A 20 -7.98 6.06 4.77
CA ARG A 20 -7.15 6.85 5.70
C ARG A 20 -5.94 7.48 5.01
N LEU A 21 -5.34 6.78 4.04
CA LEU A 21 -4.26 7.34 3.22
C LEU A 21 -4.73 8.51 2.36
N ARG A 22 -5.94 8.43 1.76
CA ARG A 22 -6.53 9.54 1.00
C ARG A 22 -6.89 10.77 1.84
N GLU A 23 -7.01 10.63 3.16
CA GLU A 23 -7.23 11.77 4.07
C GLU A 23 -5.94 12.59 4.27
N VAL A 24 -4.77 11.99 4.08
CA VAL A 24 -3.46 12.62 4.38
C VAL A 24 -2.56 12.82 3.16
N LEU A 25 -2.96 12.30 2.00
CA LEU A 25 -2.23 12.40 0.74
C LEU A 25 -3.12 13.02 -0.35
N PRO A 26 -2.52 13.61 -1.40
CA PRO A 26 -3.25 13.98 -2.61
C PRO A 26 -4.03 12.80 -3.22
N GLU A 27 -5.17 13.09 -3.86
CA GLU A 27 -6.04 12.06 -4.43
C GLU A 27 -5.31 11.18 -5.48
N ASP A 28 -4.47 11.80 -6.30
CA ASP A 28 -3.68 11.14 -7.34
C ASP A 28 -2.45 10.40 -6.81
N ALA A 29 -2.16 10.51 -5.51
CA ALA A 29 -1.04 9.84 -4.87
C ALA A 29 -1.41 8.46 -4.30
N VAL A 30 -2.67 8.01 -4.35
CA VAL A 30 -3.12 6.72 -3.79
C VAL A 30 -3.72 5.81 -4.87
N ILE A 31 -2.97 4.78 -5.25
CA ILE A 31 -3.36 3.78 -6.24
C ILE A 31 -3.87 2.54 -5.53
N SER A 32 -5.13 2.18 -5.78
CA SER A 32 -5.78 1.04 -5.14
C SER A 32 -6.71 0.25 -6.06
N ALA A 33 -6.88 0.61 -7.33
CA ALA A 33 -7.69 -0.23 -8.21
C ALA A 33 -6.91 -1.51 -8.55
N GLU A 34 -7.59 -2.66 -8.58
CA GLU A 34 -6.95 -3.96 -8.81
C GLU A 34 -6.10 -3.98 -10.08
N ARG A 35 -6.62 -3.38 -11.17
CA ARG A 35 -5.90 -3.29 -12.45
C ARG A 35 -4.63 -2.43 -12.37
N GLU A 36 -4.60 -1.42 -11.50
CA GLU A 36 -3.51 -0.44 -11.41
C GLU A 36 -2.39 -0.97 -10.52
N VAL A 37 -2.74 -1.61 -9.39
CA VAL A 37 -1.75 -2.20 -8.49
C VAL A 37 -1.00 -3.38 -9.12
N ARG A 38 -1.58 -4.05 -10.13
CA ARG A 38 -0.88 -5.09 -10.91
C ARG A 38 0.37 -4.60 -11.63
N ALA A 39 0.46 -3.31 -11.97
CA ALA A 39 1.68 -2.74 -12.54
C ALA A 39 2.88 -2.81 -11.55
N TYR A 40 2.61 -3.03 -10.27
CA TYR A 40 3.57 -3.09 -9.17
C TYR A 40 3.71 -4.51 -8.58
N GLU A 41 3.20 -5.54 -9.26
CA GLU A 41 3.22 -6.92 -8.76
C GLU A 41 4.58 -7.61 -8.86
N CYS A 42 5.47 -7.08 -9.70
CA CYS A 42 6.74 -7.69 -10.06
C CYS A 42 7.91 -6.79 -9.67
N ASP A 43 8.68 -7.22 -8.67
CA ASP A 43 9.91 -6.60 -8.20
C ASP A 43 11.14 -7.06 -9.01
N ALA A 44 10.94 -7.40 -10.28
CA ALA A 44 11.90 -8.08 -11.17
C ALA A 44 12.31 -9.50 -10.72
N LEU A 45 11.72 -10.05 -9.64
CA LEU A 45 11.87 -11.44 -9.24
C LEU A 45 10.72 -12.27 -9.82
N THR A 46 10.95 -12.87 -10.98
CA THR A 46 9.94 -13.62 -11.75
C THR A 46 9.26 -14.79 -11.01
N ALA A 47 9.87 -15.25 -9.91
CA ALA A 47 9.34 -16.34 -9.08
C ALA A 47 8.13 -15.92 -8.22
N TYR A 48 7.86 -14.63 -8.04
CA TYR A 48 6.79 -14.15 -7.18
C TYR A 48 5.90 -13.16 -7.93
N ARG A 49 4.58 -13.38 -7.81
CA ARG A 49 3.55 -12.43 -8.25
C ARG A 49 2.61 -12.24 -7.09
N CYS A 50 2.72 -11.10 -6.42
CA CYS A 50 1.86 -10.73 -5.31
C CYS A 50 1.49 -9.26 -5.46
N PRO A 51 0.31 -8.94 -6.02
CA PRO A 51 -0.10 -7.56 -6.16
C PRO A 51 -0.22 -6.92 -4.76
N PRO A 52 0.29 -5.68 -4.58
CA PRO A 52 0.21 -5.00 -3.30
C PRO A 52 -1.23 -4.60 -2.96
N LEU A 53 -1.50 -4.37 -1.66
CA LEU A 53 -2.80 -3.87 -1.19
C LEU A 53 -3.17 -2.50 -1.81
N ALA A 54 -2.17 -1.61 -1.87
CA ALA A 54 -2.21 -0.29 -2.45
C ALA A 54 -0.78 0.21 -2.72
N VAL A 55 -0.64 1.26 -3.52
CA VAL A 55 0.63 1.95 -3.79
C VAL A 55 0.44 3.44 -3.53
N ILE A 56 1.43 4.08 -2.90
CA ILE A 56 1.43 5.52 -2.67
C ILE A 56 2.60 6.21 -3.38
N LEU A 57 2.37 7.40 -3.92
CA LEU A 57 3.36 8.21 -4.66
C LEU A 57 3.54 9.59 -4.00
N PRO A 58 4.11 9.66 -2.78
CA PRO A 58 4.31 10.92 -2.07
C PRO A 58 5.35 11.80 -2.76
N ARG A 59 5.15 13.12 -2.73
CA ARG A 59 6.01 14.14 -3.36
C ARG A 59 6.88 14.89 -2.36
N SER A 60 6.68 14.63 -1.07
CA SER A 60 7.40 15.30 0.02
C SER A 60 7.68 14.35 1.18
N THR A 61 8.69 14.69 1.98
CA THR A 61 8.99 13.96 3.24
C THR A 61 7.86 14.08 4.26
N ALA A 62 7.12 15.19 4.24
CA ALA A 62 5.95 15.39 5.10
C ALA A 62 4.82 14.40 4.76
N GLU A 63 4.56 14.17 3.47
CA GLU A 63 3.60 13.16 3.01
C GLU A 63 4.03 11.74 3.39
N VAL A 64 5.31 11.40 3.23
CA VAL A 64 5.86 10.11 3.68
C VAL A 64 5.62 9.93 5.18
N ALA A 65 5.95 10.93 5.99
CA ALA A 65 5.75 10.89 7.44
C ALA A 65 4.27 10.82 7.85
N ALA A 66 3.36 11.43 7.09
CA ALA A 66 1.93 11.32 7.31
C ALA A 66 1.41 9.92 6.99
N ALA A 67 1.80 9.36 5.84
CA ALA A 67 1.43 8.01 5.44
C ALA A 67 1.94 6.96 6.43
N LEU A 68 3.22 7.03 6.84
CA LEU A 68 3.79 6.09 7.81
C LEU A 68 3.07 6.13 9.18
N ARG A 69 2.64 7.31 9.64
CA ARG A 69 1.83 7.43 10.86
C ARG A 69 0.48 6.73 10.72
N VAL A 70 -0.19 6.86 9.58
CA VAL A 70 -1.44 6.14 9.30
C VAL A 70 -1.19 4.63 9.27
N LEU A 71 -0.18 4.17 8.52
CA LEU A 71 0.13 2.74 8.39
C LEU A 71 0.44 2.11 9.75
N HIS A 72 1.24 2.78 10.59
CA HIS A 72 1.53 2.30 11.94
C HIS A 72 0.30 2.18 12.85
N GLN A 73 -0.72 3.02 12.65
CA GLN A 73 -1.98 2.95 13.41
C GLN A 73 -2.88 1.80 12.97
N GLU A 74 -2.80 1.40 11.70
CA GLU A 74 -3.73 0.42 11.11
C GLU A 74 -3.21 -1.04 11.16
N GLY A 75 -1.90 -1.24 11.31
CA GLY A 75 -1.27 -2.55 11.57
C GLY A 75 0.05 -2.74 10.84
#